data_AF-A0A1H0Q651-F1
#
_entry.id   AF-A0A1H0Q651-F1
#
_cell.length_a   1.000
_cell.length_b   1.000
_cell.length_c   1.000
_cell.angle_alpha   90.00
_cell.angle_beta   90.00
_cell.angle_gamma   90.00
#
_symmetry.space_group_name_H-M   'P 1'
#
loop_
_entity.id
_entity.type
_entity.pdbx_description
1 polymer ?
#
loop_
_entity_poly.entity_id
_entity_poly.type
_entity_poly.pdbx_seq_one_letter_code
_entity_poly.pdbx_strand_id
1 'polypeptide(L)'
;MTQSPLDYRHTTTRPDFAQLPSAVRAGIEAAAGAAVEVAFPSVTTGFTGAYAGLLALRDGRRVFAKAAGPAAPFALEAIPREAEILHRLGGRVTAPTAVGAAAVDDWQLLVLEAIDGHLPGMPWTDTDADAAHAACLELAALDPTAVAELTETSLAVEVGADPAALGCLDELANGARAWPHGIPPLSPQAARELAGLGGLAAHALVGDRLVHSDLRPDNILVTPGGRARFVDWNWVARGPAWCDYVGLLPLMSHDGLDVDAMVRRSPLLDGVDAEAVDAFLAVLTGYFIAACEQPVVPGSQSLVRAHQRHLAKAFLALLSHRRGWS
;
A
#
# COMPACT_ATOMS: atom_id res chain seq x y z
N MET A 1 5.82 -9.75 22.95
CA MET A 1 5.03 -8.82 22.11
C MET A 1 5.67 -7.44 22.22
N THR A 2 6.58 -7.10 21.32
CA THR A 2 7.07 -5.72 21.17
C THR A 2 6.03 -4.97 20.35
N GLN A 3 5.42 -3.91 20.89
CA GLN A 3 4.57 -3.01 20.12
C GLN A 3 5.28 -2.62 18.82
N SER A 4 4.56 -2.65 17.69
CA SER A 4 5.04 -2.07 16.45
C SER A 4 5.51 -0.63 16.74
N PRO A 5 6.74 -0.25 16.35
CA PRO A 5 7.26 1.09 16.63
C PRO A 5 6.55 2.20 15.83
N LEU A 6 5.59 1.85 14.97
CA LEU A 6 4.86 2.76 14.10
C LEU A 6 3.38 2.71 14.42
N ASP A 7 2.84 3.87 14.77
CA ASP A 7 1.40 4.06 14.78
C ASP A 7 0.97 4.59 13.42
N TYR A 8 0.38 3.73 12.59
CA TYR A 8 -0.10 4.11 11.25
C TYR A 8 -1.20 5.18 11.29
N ARG A 9 -1.81 5.45 12.46
CA ARG A 9 -2.72 6.58 12.65
C ARG A 9 -1.99 7.93 12.61
N HIS A 10 -0.68 7.96 12.83
CA HIS A 10 0.12 9.19 13.01
C HIS A 10 1.48 9.14 12.29
N THR A 11 1.45 9.02 10.96
CA THR A 11 2.63 8.92 10.09
C THR A 11 2.97 10.20 9.33
N THR A 12 2.07 11.17 9.28
CA THR A 12 2.27 12.43 8.54
C THR A 12 1.62 13.64 9.19
N THR A 13 2.18 14.81 8.88
CA THR A 13 1.58 16.12 9.12
C THR A 13 1.17 16.71 7.77
N ARG A 14 -0.07 17.19 7.68
CA ARG A 14 -0.66 17.77 6.47
C ARG A 14 -1.18 19.18 6.77
N PRO A 15 -1.26 20.08 5.78
CA PRO A 15 -2.00 21.32 5.97
C PRO A 15 -3.47 21.02 6.27
N ASP A 16 -4.14 21.91 7.00
CA ASP A 16 -5.60 21.89 7.16
C ASP A 16 -6.28 22.53 5.94
N PHE A 17 -7.57 22.24 5.74
CA PHE A 17 -8.34 22.78 4.62
C PHE A 17 -8.28 24.32 4.54
N ALA A 18 -8.35 24.99 5.70
CA ALA A 18 -8.29 26.45 5.80
C ALA A 18 -6.94 27.05 5.35
N GLN A 19 -5.86 26.25 5.34
CA GLN A 19 -4.53 26.67 4.92
C GLN A 19 -4.30 26.53 3.41
N LEU A 20 -5.20 25.85 2.69
CA LEU A 20 -5.15 25.75 1.23
C LEU A 20 -5.41 27.11 0.57
N PRO A 21 -4.89 27.38 -0.64
CA PRO A 21 -5.28 28.57 -1.41
C PRO A 21 -6.79 28.66 -1.62
N SER A 22 -7.34 29.89 -1.70
CA SER A 22 -8.78 30.08 -1.88
C SER A 22 -9.31 29.45 -3.17
N ALA A 23 -8.54 29.53 -4.27
CA ALA A 23 -8.88 28.89 -5.54
C ALA A 23 -8.94 27.36 -5.42
N VAL A 24 -8.01 26.76 -4.66
CA VAL A 24 -7.98 25.31 -4.40
C VAL A 24 -9.20 24.87 -3.59
N ARG A 25 -9.58 25.61 -2.54
CA ARG A 25 -10.80 25.32 -1.77
C ARG A 25 -12.05 25.40 -2.63
N ALA A 26 -12.17 26.44 -3.46
CA ALA A 26 -13.28 26.60 -4.39
C ALA A 26 -13.31 25.47 -5.45
N GLY A 27 -12.13 25.01 -5.92
CA GLY A 27 -12.00 23.86 -6.81
C GLY A 27 -12.49 22.56 -6.18
N ILE A 28 -12.19 22.33 -4.89
CA ILE A 28 -12.70 21.18 -4.13
C ILE A 28 -14.23 21.25 -4.02
N GLU A 29 -14.80 22.40 -3.68
CA GLU A 29 -16.26 22.59 -3.60
C GLU A 29 -16.94 22.36 -4.96
N ALA A 30 -16.35 22.87 -6.03
CA ALA A 30 -16.84 22.65 -7.39
C ALA A 30 -16.80 21.18 -7.80
N ALA A 31 -15.69 20.48 -7.52
CA ALA A 31 -15.56 19.04 -7.78
C ALA A 31 -16.51 18.19 -6.91
N ALA A 32 -16.80 18.64 -5.69
CA ALA A 32 -17.77 18.00 -4.80
C ALA A 32 -19.23 18.27 -5.19
N GLY A 33 -19.49 19.34 -5.94
CA GLY A 33 -20.81 19.82 -6.35
C GLY A 33 -21.58 20.57 -5.26
N ALA A 34 -20.96 20.87 -4.13
CA ALA A 34 -21.57 21.64 -3.03
C ALA A 34 -20.49 22.33 -2.18
N ALA A 35 -20.86 23.43 -1.53
CA ALA A 35 -19.97 24.17 -0.64
C ALA A 35 -19.66 23.37 0.63
N VAL A 36 -18.43 23.52 1.15
CA VAL A 36 -18.01 22.93 2.41
C VAL A 36 -18.68 23.70 3.55
N GLU A 37 -19.38 22.98 4.42
CA GLU A 37 -19.93 23.51 5.66
C GLU A 37 -18.93 23.40 6.81
N VAL A 38 -18.32 22.21 6.96
CA VAL A 38 -17.32 21.92 7.99
C VAL A 38 -16.17 21.15 7.37
N ALA A 39 -14.94 21.60 7.63
CA ALA A 39 -13.74 20.83 7.38
C ALA A 39 -13.25 20.21 8.68
N PHE A 40 -13.10 18.89 8.71
CA PHE A 40 -12.50 18.19 9.85
C PHE A 40 -10.96 18.31 9.80
N PRO A 41 -10.25 18.01 10.90
CA PRO A 41 -8.79 17.92 10.87
C PRO A 41 -8.30 16.99 9.77
N SER A 42 -7.20 17.36 9.12
CA SER A 42 -6.57 16.50 8.11
C SER A 42 -6.15 15.16 8.70
N VAL A 43 -6.25 14.09 7.91
CA VAL A 43 -5.84 12.77 8.38
C VAL A 43 -4.34 12.71 8.58
N THR A 44 -3.91 12.05 9.65
CA THR A 44 -2.49 11.89 9.98
C THR A 44 -1.91 10.57 9.49
N THR A 45 -2.65 9.83 8.66
CA THR A 45 -2.26 8.55 8.04
C THR A 45 -1.55 8.77 6.70
N GLY A 46 -0.79 7.78 6.22
CA GLY A 46 0.00 7.85 4.98
C GLY A 46 1.31 8.61 5.13
N PHE A 47 2.10 8.71 4.05
CA PHE A 47 3.47 9.23 4.08
C PHE A 47 3.71 10.50 3.24
N THR A 48 2.64 11.04 2.63
CA THR A 48 2.69 12.28 1.82
C THR A 48 2.32 13.50 2.67
N GLY A 49 2.93 14.66 2.39
CA GLY A 49 2.56 15.95 3.02
C GLY A 49 1.40 16.72 2.39
N ALA A 50 0.76 16.18 1.34
CA ALA A 50 -0.38 16.81 0.67
C ALA A 50 -1.64 16.85 1.57
N TYR A 51 -2.57 17.76 1.32
CA TYR A 51 -3.84 17.80 2.03
C TYR A 51 -4.64 16.52 1.78
N ALA A 52 -5.20 15.95 2.84
CA ALA A 52 -6.14 14.84 2.80
C ALA A 52 -7.05 14.95 4.03
N GLY A 53 -8.37 15.02 3.83
CA GLY A 53 -9.29 15.24 4.95
C GLY A 53 -10.76 15.01 4.63
N LEU A 54 -11.54 14.76 5.68
CA LEU A 54 -12.98 14.65 5.61
C LEU A 54 -13.62 16.04 5.59
N LEU A 55 -14.66 16.20 4.77
CA LEU A 55 -15.44 17.42 4.63
C LEU A 55 -16.93 17.10 4.76
N ALA A 56 -17.68 17.91 5.52
CA ALA A 56 -19.13 17.94 5.48
C ALA A 56 -19.58 19.08 4.55
N LEU A 57 -20.48 18.78 3.63
CA LEU A 57 -21.00 19.70 2.64
C LEU A 57 -22.36 20.26 3.08
N ARG A 58 -22.73 21.46 2.61
CA ARG A 58 -24.01 22.12 2.93
C ARG A 58 -25.25 21.38 2.46
N ASP A 59 -25.09 20.41 1.56
CA ASP A 59 -26.18 19.55 1.08
C ASP A 59 -26.38 18.30 1.97
N GLY A 60 -25.64 18.20 3.08
CA GLY A 60 -25.71 17.11 4.05
C GLY A 60 -24.81 15.91 3.73
N ARG A 61 -24.12 15.88 2.58
CA ARG A 61 -23.17 14.81 2.25
C ARG A 61 -21.84 14.99 3.01
N ARG A 62 -21.13 13.88 3.20
CA ARG A 62 -19.71 13.87 3.57
C ARG A 62 -18.87 13.35 2.42
N VAL A 63 -17.70 13.97 2.22
CA VAL A 63 -16.73 13.58 1.18
C VAL A 63 -15.31 13.58 1.77
N PHE A 64 -14.43 12.79 1.17
CA PHE A 64 -13.01 12.82 1.46
C PHE A 64 -12.28 13.55 0.32
N ALA A 65 -11.48 14.57 0.64
CA ALA A 65 -10.78 15.37 -0.36
C ALA A 65 -9.27 15.23 -0.20
N LYS A 66 -8.57 15.11 -1.33
CA LYS A 66 -7.11 15.17 -1.46
C LYS A 66 -6.74 16.36 -2.33
N ALA A 67 -5.69 17.09 -1.94
CA ALA A 67 -5.16 18.19 -2.74
C ALA A 67 -3.64 18.30 -2.60
N ALA A 68 -2.94 18.30 -3.73
CA ALA A 68 -1.49 18.48 -3.79
C ALA A 68 -1.12 19.65 -4.67
N GLY A 69 -0.12 20.43 -4.23
CA GLY A 69 0.54 21.49 -5.00
C GLY A 69 2.04 21.18 -5.17
N PRO A 70 2.85 22.12 -5.70
CA PRO A 70 4.26 21.89 -6.04
C PRO A 70 5.16 21.42 -4.89
N ALA A 71 4.79 21.73 -3.64
CA ALA A 71 5.52 21.29 -2.46
C ALA A 71 5.40 19.77 -2.19
N ALA A 72 4.50 19.07 -2.89
CA ALA A 72 4.28 17.63 -2.78
C ALA A 72 4.30 16.96 -4.17
N PRO A 73 5.46 16.92 -4.86
CA PRO A 73 5.56 16.50 -6.26
C PRO A 73 5.08 15.07 -6.51
N PHE A 74 5.37 14.14 -5.58
CA PHE A 74 4.85 12.78 -5.67
C PHE A 74 3.31 12.74 -5.69
N ALA A 75 2.66 13.54 -4.84
CA ALA A 75 1.20 13.59 -4.77
C ALA A 75 0.56 14.30 -5.98
N LEU A 76 1.30 15.21 -6.64
CA LEU A 76 0.86 15.82 -7.90
C LEU A 76 0.72 14.81 -9.02
N GLU A 77 1.57 13.78 -9.04
CA GLU A 77 1.47 12.69 -10.02
C GLU A 77 0.47 11.61 -9.57
N ALA A 78 0.44 11.30 -8.28
CA ALA A 78 -0.40 10.24 -7.72
C ALA A 78 -1.90 10.56 -7.76
N ILE A 79 -2.31 11.81 -7.46
CA ILE A 79 -3.73 12.19 -7.38
C ILE A 79 -4.46 12.01 -8.72
N PRO A 80 -3.95 12.52 -9.87
CA PRO A 80 -4.59 12.29 -11.17
C PRO A 80 -4.65 10.80 -11.54
N ARG A 81 -3.58 10.04 -11.24
CA ARG A 81 -3.56 8.60 -11.51
C ARG A 81 -4.62 7.86 -10.69
N GLU A 82 -4.75 8.17 -9.41
CA GLU A 82 -5.80 7.62 -8.56
C GLU A 82 -7.19 7.97 -9.09
N ALA A 83 -7.42 9.23 -9.47
CA ALA A 83 -8.69 9.67 -10.03
C ALA A 83 -9.08 8.90 -11.29
N GLU A 84 -8.12 8.67 -12.19
CA GLU A 84 -8.32 7.89 -13.41
C GLU A 84 -8.75 6.44 -13.10
N ILE A 85 -8.02 5.77 -12.21
CA ILE A 85 -8.30 4.38 -11.83
C ILE A 85 -9.67 4.26 -11.15
N LEU A 86 -9.97 5.14 -10.20
CA LEU A 86 -11.25 5.12 -9.49
C LEU A 86 -12.44 5.42 -10.41
N HIS A 87 -12.27 6.33 -11.38
CA HIS A 87 -13.29 6.59 -12.39
C HIS A 87 -13.59 5.34 -13.22
N ARG A 88 -12.56 4.64 -13.71
CA ARG A 88 -12.72 3.41 -14.48
C ARG A 88 -13.26 2.25 -13.64
N LEU A 89 -12.88 2.15 -12.36
CA LEU A 89 -13.44 1.16 -11.44
C LEU A 89 -14.93 1.42 -11.17
N GLY A 90 -15.36 2.68 -11.11
CA GLY A 90 -16.77 3.05 -10.97
C GLY A 90 -17.42 2.50 -9.70
N GLY A 91 -16.67 2.46 -8.58
CA GLY A 91 -17.14 1.92 -7.30
C GLY A 91 -17.26 0.39 -7.26
N ARG A 92 -16.78 -0.33 -8.29
CA ARG A 92 -16.62 -1.80 -8.25
C ARG A 92 -15.56 -2.20 -7.23
N VAL A 93 -15.53 -3.49 -6.91
CA VAL A 93 -14.61 -4.08 -5.92
C VAL A 93 -14.71 -3.36 -4.56
N THR A 94 -13.58 -3.16 -3.89
CA THR A 94 -13.47 -2.52 -2.58
C THR A 94 -13.11 -1.02 -2.68
N ALA A 95 -13.05 -0.47 -3.90
CA ALA A 95 -12.56 0.88 -4.19
C ALA A 95 -13.57 1.97 -3.81
N PRO A 96 -13.13 3.17 -3.37
CA PRO A 96 -14.01 4.31 -3.18
C PRO A 96 -14.59 4.82 -4.50
N THR A 97 -15.79 5.38 -4.44
CA THR A 97 -16.38 6.11 -5.56
C THR A 97 -15.73 7.49 -5.69
N ALA A 98 -15.22 7.81 -6.87
CA ALA A 98 -14.78 9.16 -7.20
C ALA A 98 -16.00 10.07 -7.39
N VAL A 99 -16.09 11.13 -6.59
CA VAL A 99 -17.14 12.16 -6.68
C VAL A 99 -16.76 13.18 -7.77
N GLY A 100 -15.50 13.59 -7.82
CA GLY A 100 -14.98 14.52 -8.81
C GLY A 100 -13.48 14.71 -8.70
N ALA A 101 -12.86 15.22 -9.75
CA ALA A 101 -11.46 15.58 -9.78
C ALA A 101 -11.29 16.88 -10.56
N ALA A 102 -10.26 17.66 -10.24
CA ALA A 102 -9.99 18.92 -10.91
C ALA A 102 -8.51 19.28 -10.82
N ALA A 103 -8.06 20.11 -11.77
CA ALA A 103 -6.79 20.83 -11.66
C ALA A 103 -7.09 22.32 -11.50
N VAL A 104 -6.40 22.98 -10.57
CA VAL A 104 -6.51 24.42 -10.33
C VAL A 104 -5.10 24.98 -10.23
N ASP A 105 -4.72 25.84 -11.17
CA ASP A 105 -3.35 26.33 -11.31
C ASP A 105 -2.34 25.16 -11.33
N ASP A 106 -1.42 25.10 -10.36
CA ASP A 106 -0.41 24.05 -10.18
C ASP A 106 -0.83 22.97 -9.16
N TRP A 107 -2.14 22.88 -8.85
CA TRP A 107 -2.71 21.91 -7.92
C TRP A 107 -3.53 20.82 -8.61
N GLN A 108 -3.47 19.61 -8.05
CA GLN A 108 -4.29 18.47 -8.41
C GLN A 108 -5.22 18.10 -7.26
N LEU A 109 -6.51 17.91 -7.57
CA LEU A 109 -7.60 17.72 -6.61
C LEU A 109 -8.37 16.43 -6.91
N LEU A 110 -8.72 15.70 -5.86
CA LEU A 110 -9.59 14.52 -5.94
C LEU A 110 -10.56 14.52 -4.77
N VAL A 111 -11.85 14.39 -5.07
CA VAL A 111 -12.94 14.26 -4.10
C VAL A 111 -13.54 12.87 -4.25
N LEU A 112 -13.61 12.15 -3.13
CA LEU A 112 -14.06 10.77 -3.00
C LEU A 112 -15.26 10.69 -2.07
N GLU A 113 -16.00 9.58 -2.14
CA GLU A 113 -16.95 9.25 -1.09
C GLU A 113 -16.27 9.22 0.28
N ALA A 114 -16.99 9.65 1.33
CA ALA A 114 -16.54 9.44 2.69
C ALA A 114 -16.81 7.99 3.11
N ILE A 115 -15.79 7.29 3.61
CA ILE A 115 -15.92 5.94 4.14
C ILE A 115 -15.79 6.02 5.66
N ASP A 116 -16.85 5.61 6.37
CA ASP A 116 -16.77 5.37 7.80
C ASP A 116 -16.13 4.01 8.05
N GLY A 117 -15.00 3.97 8.74
CA GLY A 117 -14.32 2.75 9.10
C GLY A 117 -13.12 3.00 10.01
N HIS A 118 -12.59 1.94 10.59
CA HIS A 118 -11.33 1.97 11.35
C HIS A 118 -10.19 1.39 10.53
N LEU A 119 -8.96 1.79 10.86
CA LEU A 119 -7.74 1.20 10.30
C LEU A 119 -7.44 -0.12 11.05
N PRO A 120 -7.17 -1.22 10.35
CA PRO A 120 -6.70 -2.45 10.98
C PRO A 120 -5.22 -2.34 11.38
N GLY A 121 -4.65 -3.41 11.94
CA GLY A 121 -3.19 -3.55 12.07
C GLY A 121 -2.54 -2.76 13.20
N MET A 122 -3.30 -2.36 14.23
CA MET A 122 -2.78 -1.71 15.44
C MET A 122 -3.39 -2.28 16.74
N PRO A 123 -3.27 -3.59 17.03
CA PRO A 123 -2.68 -4.67 16.22
C PRO A 123 -3.71 -5.30 15.25
N TRP A 124 -3.26 -6.18 14.35
CA TRP A 124 -4.16 -7.04 13.58
C TRP A 124 -5.00 -7.94 14.48
N THR A 125 -6.27 -8.10 14.12
CA THR A 125 -7.19 -9.06 14.72
C THR A 125 -7.61 -10.08 13.67
N ASP A 126 -8.08 -11.27 14.07
CA ASP A 126 -8.63 -12.25 13.13
C ASP A 126 -9.76 -11.65 12.28
N THR A 127 -10.65 -10.86 12.90
CA THR A 127 -11.76 -10.19 12.20
C THR A 127 -11.28 -9.21 11.13
N ASP A 128 -10.29 -8.38 11.45
CA ASP A 128 -9.75 -7.42 10.48
C ASP A 128 -9.00 -8.15 9.34
N ALA A 129 -8.29 -9.22 9.67
CA ALA A 129 -7.57 -10.04 8.70
C ALA A 129 -8.52 -10.76 7.74
N ASP A 130 -9.63 -11.32 8.25
CA ASP A 130 -10.68 -11.93 7.46
C ASP A 130 -11.36 -10.90 6.54
N ALA A 131 -11.61 -9.67 7.04
CA ALA A 131 -12.16 -8.58 6.23
C ALA A 131 -11.22 -8.19 5.07
N ALA A 132 -9.93 -8.07 5.34
CA ALA A 132 -8.92 -7.77 4.31
C ALA A 132 -8.77 -8.91 3.30
N HIS A 133 -8.86 -10.17 3.75
CA HIS A 133 -8.83 -11.35 2.88
C HIS A 133 -10.05 -11.40 1.95
N ALA A 134 -11.25 -11.16 2.48
CA ALA A 134 -12.48 -11.09 1.70
C ALA A 134 -12.40 -9.99 0.62
N ALA A 135 -11.87 -8.82 0.97
CA ALA A 135 -11.64 -7.74 0.01
C ALA A 135 -10.61 -8.10 -1.07
N CYS A 136 -9.55 -8.85 -0.74
CA CYS A 136 -8.61 -9.37 -1.75
C CYS A 136 -9.27 -10.39 -2.68
N LEU A 137 -10.18 -11.24 -2.18
CA LEU A 137 -10.97 -12.16 -3.02
C LEU A 137 -11.88 -11.41 -3.99
N GLU A 138 -12.56 -10.35 -3.53
CA GLU A 138 -13.37 -9.47 -4.41
C GLU A 138 -12.51 -8.82 -5.50
N LEU A 139 -11.30 -8.36 -5.15
CA LEU A 139 -10.37 -7.75 -6.10
C LEU A 139 -9.90 -8.75 -7.16
N ALA A 140 -9.50 -9.96 -6.74
CA ALA A 140 -9.04 -11.03 -7.61
C ALA A 140 -10.14 -11.54 -8.58
N ALA A 141 -11.41 -11.36 -8.22
CA ALA A 141 -12.54 -11.77 -9.04
C ALA A 141 -12.82 -10.83 -10.23
N LEU A 142 -12.16 -9.67 -10.32
CA LEU A 142 -12.32 -8.76 -11.45
C LEU A 142 -11.86 -9.44 -12.75
N ASP A 143 -12.63 -9.24 -13.83
CA ASP A 143 -12.36 -9.83 -15.14
C ASP A 143 -11.01 -9.35 -15.69
N PRO A 144 -10.11 -10.24 -16.13
CA PRO A 144 -8.79 -9.87 -16.66
C PRO A 144 -8.81 -8.89 -17.84
N THR A 145 -9.86 -8.89 -18.67
CA THR A 145 -10.02 -7.90 -19.75
C THR A 145 -10.25 -6.52 -19.16
N ALA A 146 -11.13 -6.41 -18.15
CA ALA A 146 -11.32 -5.16 -17.42
C ALA A 146 -10.04 -4.72 -16.68
N VAL A 147 -9.22 -5.65 -16.18
CA VAL A 147 -7.91 -5.33 -15.60
C VAL A 147 -6.96 -4.74 -16.64
N ALA A 148 -6.89 -5.33 -17.83
CA ALA A 148 -6.06 -4.82 -18.91
C ALA A 148 -6.47 -3.40 -19.38
N GLU A 149 -7.75 -3.05 -19.24
CA GLU A 149 -8.25 -1.70 -19.49
C GLU A 149 -7.88 -0.70 -18.36
N LEU A 150 -7.52 -1.17 -17.17
CA LEU A 150 -7.16 -0.31 -16.04
C LEU A 150 -5.68 0.05 -16.02
N THR A 151 -4.81 -0.92 -16.33
CA THR A 151 -3.37 -0.74 -16.20
C THR A 151 -2.58 -1.64 -17.15
N GLU A 152 -1.56 -1.06 -17.77
CA GLU A 152 -0.54 -1.78 -18.52
C GLU A 152 0.65 -2.17 -17.63
N THR A 153 0.74 -1.60 -16.42
CA THR A 153 1.79 -1.85 -15.45
C THR A 153 1.78 -3.32 -15.03
N SER A 154 2.97 -3.93 -14.96
CA SER A 154 3.16 -5.34 -14.61
C SER A 154 3.95 -5.46 -13.32
N LEU A 155 3.40 -6.17 -12.33
CA LEU A 155 4.07 -6.42 -11.06
C LEU A 155 5.37 -7.22 -11.25
N ALA A 156 5.39 -8.14 -12.22
CA ALA A 156 6.60 -8.86 -12.64
C ALA A 156 7.74 -7.93 -13.07
N VAL A 157 7.42 -6.77 -13.64
CA VAL A 157 8.41 -5.79 -14.10
C VAL A 157 8.74 -4.81 -12.99
N GLU A 158 7.72 -4.14 -12.42
CA GLU A 158 7.92 -3.07 -11.44
C GLU A 158 8.51 -3.57 -10.12
N VAL A 159 8.10 -4.76 -9.66
CA VAL A 159 8.55 -5.33 -8.38
C VAL A 159 9.46 -6.52 -8.63
N GLY A 160 9.05 -7.46 -9.48
CA GLY A 160 9.78 -8.70 -9.70
C GLY A 160 11.14 -8.53 -10.36
N ALA A 161 11.35 -7.46 -11.11
CA ALA A 161 12.59 -7.14 -11.81
C ALA A 161 13.23 -5.82 -11.34
N ASP A 162 12.87 -5.32 -10.16
CA ASP A 162 13.43 -4.09 -9.61
C ASP A 162 14.96 -4.23 -9.43
N PRO A 163 15.78 -3.46 -10.18
CA PRO A 163 17.23 -3.57 -10.12
C PRO A 163 17.80 -3.16 -8.75
N ALA A 164 17.15 -2.25 -8.03
CA ALA A 164 17.59 -1.83 -6.71
C ALA A 164 17.36 -2.93 -5.67
N ALA A 165 16.20 -3.59 -5.73
CA ALA A 165 15.88 -4.73 -4.87
C ALA A 165 16.82 -5.91 -5.12
N LEU A 166 16.95 -6.33 -6.39
CA LEU A 166 17.79 -7.47 -6.78
C LEU A 166 19.27 -7.20 -6.53
N GLY A 167 19.77 -6.02 -6.88
CA GLY A 167 21.15 -5.61 -6.61
C GLY A 167 21.46 -5.60 -5.11
N CYS A 168 20.52 -5.12 -4.27
CA CYS A 168 20.68 -5.17 -2.82
C CYS A 168 20.79 -6.60 -2.29
N LEU A 169 19.99 -7.54 -2.81
CA LEU A 169 20.06 -8.94 -2.40
C LEU A 169 21.40 -9.58 -2.80
N ASP A 170 21.86 -9.33 -4.03
CA ASP A 170 23.15 -9.84 -4.52
C ASP A 170 24.33 -9.31 -3.69
N GLU A 171 24.33 -8.01 -3.36
CA GLU A 171 25.35 -7.38 -2.52
C GLU A 171 25.37 -7.94 -1.09
N LEU A 172 24.20 -8.26 -0.50
CA LEU A 172 24.14 -8.92 0.80
C LEU A 172 24.67 -10.36 0.72
N ALA A 173 24.31 -11.09 -0.35
CA ALA A 173 24.68 -12.48 -0.55
C ALA A 173 26.19 -12.68 -0.76
N ASN A 174 26.85 -11.72 -1.42
CA ASN A 174 28.30 -11.75 -1.67
C ASN A 174 29.12 -11.00 -0.59
N GLY A 175 28.46 -10.32 0.36
CA GLY A 175 29.10 -9.58 1.44
C GLY A 175 29.66 -8.21 1.05
N ALA A 176 29.34 -7.69 -0.14
CA ALA A 176 29.68 -6.33 -0.56
C ALA A 176 28.87 -5.26 0.19
N ARG A 177 27.69 -5.63 0.70
CA ARG A 177 26.83 -4.79 1.54
C ARG A 177 26.72 -5.39 2.95
N ALA A 178 26.81 -4.53 3.96
CA ALA A 178 26.48 -4.89 5.33
C ALA A 178 24.96 -4.83 5.55
N TRP A 179 24.44 -5.68 6.44
CA TRP A 179 23.03 -5.62 6.82
C TRP A 179 22.70 -4.30 7.52
N PRO A 180 21.59 -3.62 7.17
CA PRO A 180 21.26 -2.34 7.79
C PRO A 180 20.98 -2.47 9.28
N HIS A 181 21.25 -1.39 10.02
CA HIS A 181 21.03 -1.35 11.46
C HIS A 181 19.58 -1.74 11.84
N GLY A 182 19.46 -2.68 12.77
CA GLY A 182 18.20 -3.16 13.31
C GLY A 182 17.54 -4.27 12.51
N ILE A 183 18.06 -4.64 11.34
CA ILE A 183 17.63 -5.82 10.59
C ILE A 183 18.56 -6.98 10.99
N PRO A 184 18.04 -8.10 11.54
CA PRO A 184 18.88 -9.24 11.91
C PRO A 184 19.59 -9.81 10.67
N PRO A 185 20.93 -9.92 10.69
CA PRO A 185 21.66 -10.45 9.56
C PRO A 185 21.42 -11.95 9.40
N LEU A 186 21.24 -12.42 8.17
CA LEU A 186 21.22 -13.85 7.86
C LEU A 186 22.65 -14.43 7.81
N SER A 187 22.75 -15.75 7.98
CA SER A 187 23.98 -16.47 7.63
C SER A 187 24.33 -16.27 6.14
N PRO A 188 25.61 -16.36 5.73
CA PRO A 188 25.98 -16.23 4.32
C PRO A 188 25.26 -17.23 3.39
N GLN A 189 24.90 -18.41 3.88
CA GLN A 189 24.14 -19.39 3.10
C GLN A 189 22.70 -18.94 2.90
N ALA A 190 22.02 -18.52 3.96
CA ALA A 190 20.64 -18.03 3.87
C ALA A 190 20.54 -16.72 3.06
N ALA A 191 21.55 -15.84 3.13
CA ALA A 191 21.62 -14.65 2.28
C ALA A 191 21.72 -14.99 0.78
N ARG A 192 22.49 -16.02 0.40
CA ARG A 192 22.54 -16.51 -0.99
C ARG A 192 21.22 -17.13 -1.44
N GLU A 193 20.56 -17.87 -0.56
CA GLU A 193 19.24 -18.44 -0.85
C GLU A 193 18.18 -17.34 -1.02
N LEU A 194 18.19 -16.32 -0.16
CA LEU A 194 17.35 -15.13 -0.28
C LEU A 194 17.53 -14.43 -1.64
N ALA A 195 18.78 -14.23 -2.07
CA ALA A 195 19.06 -13.65 -3.39
C ALA A 195 18.59 -14.55 -4.53
N GLY A 196 18.80 -15.86 -4.43
CA GLY A 196 18.30 -16.84 -5.40
C GLY A 196 16.77 -16.79 -5.55
N LEU A 197 16.04 -16.72 -4.44
CA LEU A 197 14.58 -16.55 -4.43
C LEU A 197 14.16 -15.21 -5.05
N GLY A 198 14.85 -14.12 -4.71
CA GLY A 198 14.60 -12.81 -5.31
C GLY A 198 14.74 -12.84 -6.83
N GLY A 199 15.73 -13.54 -7.36
CA GLY A 199 15.93 -13.72 -8.81
C GLY A 199 14.80 -14.47 -9.54
N LEU A 200 13.92 -15.17 -8.81
CA LEU A 200 12.75 -15.85 -9.37
C LEU A 200 11.50 -14.94 -9.42
N ALA A 201 11.54 -13.77 -8.75
CA ALA A 201 10.36 -12.94 -8.54
C ALA A 201 9.72 -12.43 -9.84
N ALA A 202 10.53 -12.03 -10.83
CA ALA A 202 10.01 -11.61 -12.14
C ALA A 202 9.15 -12.68 -12.81
N HIS A 203 9.48 -13.95 -12.65
CA HIS A 203 8.68 -15.06 -13.17
C HIS A 203 7.46 -15.34 -12.27
N ALA A 204 7.67 -15.40 -10.96
CA ALA A 204 6.64 -15.69 -9.97
C ALA A 204 5.49 -14.67 -9.96
N LEU A 205 5.78 -13.42 -10.33
CA LEU A 205 4.83 -12.30 -10.32
C LEU A 205 4.16 -12.04 -11.67
N VAL A 206 4.27 -12.98 -12.63
CA VAL A 206 3.47 -12.91 -13.85
C VAL A 206 2.01 -13.25 -13.52
N GLY A 207 1.09 -12.38 -13.92
CA GLY A 207 -0.34 -12.63 -13.80
C GLY A 207 -1.19 -11.55 -14.49
N ASP A 208 -2.49 -11.80 -14.54
CA ASP A 208 -3.48 -10.99 -15.24
C ASP A 208 -4.55 -10.40 -14.31
N ARG A 209 -4.35 -10.51 -13.00
CA ARG A 209 -5.29 -10.04 -11.98
C ARG A 209 -4.91 -8.65 -11.51
N LEU A 210 -5.92 -7.90 -11.07
CA LEU A 210 -5.70 -6.57 -10.51
C LEU A 210 -5.03 -6.71 -9.15
N VAL A 211 -3.89 -6.05 -9.00
CA VAL A 211 -3.15 -5.94 -7.76
C VAL A 211 -3.13 -4.45 -7.39
N HIS A 212 -3.52 -4.14 -6.15
CA HIS A 212 -3.42 -2.79 -5.59
C HIS A 212 -1.96 -2.36 -5.45
N SER A 213 -1.07 -3.32 -5.15
CA SER A 213 0.38 -3.19 -5.08
C SER A 213 0.88 -2.32 -3.92
N ASP A 214 -0.02 -1.89 -3.04
CA ASP A 214 0.30 -0.97 -1.94
C ASP A 214 -0.58 -1.22 -0.71
N LEU A 215 -1.07 -2.45 -0.51
CA LEU A 215 -1.89 -2.76 0.66
C LEU A 215 -1.06 -2.69 1.95
N ARG A 216 -1.51 -1.82 2.83
CA ARG A 216 -0.97 -1.56 4.16
C ARG A 216 -2.12 -1.20 5.11
N PRO A 217 -1.92 -1.29 6.44
CA PRO A 217 -2.92 -0.88 7.42
C PRO A 217 -3.54 0.50 7.18
N ASP A 218 -2.74 1.50 6.76
CA ASP A 218 -3.21 2.86 6.48
C ASP A 218 -4.00 3.01 5.17
N ASN A 219 -3.95 2.00 4.30
CA ASN A 219 -4.69 1.94 3.02
C ASN A 219 -5.94 1.05 3.10
N ILE A 220 -6.32 0.61 4.30
CA ILE A 220 -7.49 -0.26 4.53
C ILE A 220 -8.41 0.39 5.56
N LEU A 221 -9.69 0.52 5.22
CA LEU A 221 -10.75 0.91 6.15
C LEU A 221 -11.72 -0.25 6.33
N VAL A 222 -11.84 -0.77 7.55
CA VAL A 222 -12.85 -1.76 7.91
C VAL A 222 -14.10 -1.03 8.38
N THR A 223 -15.17 -1.17 7.60
CA THR A 223 -16.46 -0.52 7.89
C THR A 223 -17.13 -1.14 9.13
N PRO A 224 -18.09 -0.45 9.77
CA PRO A 224 -18.85 -1.02 10.89
C PRO A 224 -19.57 -2.35 10.56
N GLY A 225 -19.84 -2.61 9.28
CA GLY A 225 -20.41 -3.87 8.79
C GLY A 225 -19.38 -5.00 8.59
N GLY A 226 -18.10 -4.78 8.92
CA GLY A 226 -17.03 -5.76 8.79
C GLY A 226 -16.44 -5.90 7.38
N ARG A 227 -16.83 -5.05 6.43
CA ARG A 227 -16.27 -5.06 5.07
C ARG A 227 -15.05 -4.14 4.98
N ALA A 228 -13.94 -4.64 4.45
CA ALA A 228 -12.77 -3.82 4.15
C ALA A 228 -12.94 -3.04 2.83
N ARG A 229 -12.50 -1.79 2.83
CA ARG A 229 -12.41 -0.89 1.68
C ARG A 229 -10.94 -0.50 1.50
N PHE A 230 -10.45 -0.51 0.27
CA PHE A 230 -9.07 -0.12 -0.02
C PHE A 230 -9.04 1.30 -0.55
N VAL A 231 -8.04 2.09 -0.15
CA VAL A 231 -7.82 3.47 -0.61
C VAL A 231 -6.39 3.62 -1.15
N ASP A 232 -6.10 4.72 -1.84
CA ASP A 232 -4.79 4.99 -2.46
C ASP A 232 -4.48 4.08 -3.67
N TRP A 233 -5.35 4.15 -4.70
CA TRP A 233 -5.33 3.29 -5.88
C TRP A 233 -4.34 3.70 -6.99
N ASN A 234 -3.32 4.51 -6.69
CA ASN A 234 -2.41 5.03 -7.72
C ASN A 234 -1.34 4.03 -8.20
N TRP A 235 -1.16 2.90 -7.50
CA TRP A 235 -0.10 1.91 -7.76
C TRP A 235 -0.58 0.62 -8.44
N VAL A 236 -1.79 0.62 -9.01
CA VAL A 236 -2.38 -0.60 -9.58
C VAL A 236 -1.53 -1.22 -10.69
N ALA A 237 -1.36 -2.53 -10.59
CA ALA A 237 -0.62 -3.33 -11.56
C ALA A 237 -1.37 -4.63 -11.88
N ARG A 238 -0.93 -5.30 -12.94
CA ARG A 238 -1.32 -6.68 -13.24
C ARG A 238 -0.35 -7.64 -12.56
N GLY A 239 -0.86 -8.67 -11.92
CA GLY A 239 -0.05 -9.69 -11.26
C GLY A 239 -0.88 -10.89 -10.82
N PRO A 240 -0.31 -11.78 -10.00
CA PRO A 240 -1.04 -12.90 -9.41
C PRO A 240 -2.11 -12.43 -8.42
N ALA A 241 -3.24 -13.12 -8.36
CA ALA A 241 -4.35 -12.82 -7.45
C ALA A 241 -3.98 -12.76 -5.96
N TRP A 242 -2.89 -13.44 -5.57
CA TRP A 242 -2.52 -13.64 -4.18
C TRP A 242 -1.60 -12.57 -3.60
N CYS A 243 -0.97 -11.73 -4.42
CA CYS A 243 0.14 -10.88 -3.98
C CYS A 243 -0.27 -9.89 -2.89
N ASP A 244 -1.38 -9.19 -3.06
CA ASP A 244 -1.87 -8.23 -2.06
C ASP A 244 -2.15 -8.90 -0.70
N TYR A 245 -2.79 -10.07 -0.72
CA TYR A 245 -3.05 -10.82 0.52
C TYR A 245 -1.76 -11.32 1.18
N VAL A 246 -0.85 -11.91 0.39
CA VAL A 246 0.46 -12.37 0.89
C VAL A 246 1.28 -11.20 1.43
N GLY A 247 1.18 -10.00 0.83
CA GLY A 247 1.87 -8.81 1.28
C GLY A 247 1.45 -8.33 2.67
N LEU A 248 0.25 -8.70 3.14
CA LEU A 248 -0.25 -8.40 4.49
C LEU A 248 0.21 -9.42 5.54
N LEU A 249 0.50 -10.67 5.15
CA LEU A 249 0.86 -11.75 6.08
C LEU A 249 2.09 -11.43 6.96
N PRO A 250 3.16 -10.77 6.50
CA PRO A 250 4.27 -10.37 7.35
C PRO A 250 3.84 -9.53 8.57
N LEU A 251 2.92 -8.59 8.38
CA LEU A 251 2.40 -7.74 9.46
C LEU A 251 1.47 -8.51 10.39
N MET A 252 0.61 -9.37 9.85
CA MET A 252 -0.27 -10.23 10.64
C MET A 252 0.52 -11.23 11.49
N SER A 253 1.57 -11.83 10.92
CA SER A 253 2.49 -12.72 11.63
C SER A 253 3.25 -11.98 12.73
N HIS A 254 3.69 -10.74 12.46
CA HIS A 254 4.33 -9.89 13.45
C HIS A 254 3.45 -9.63 14.68
N ASP A 255 2.14 -9.44 14.46
CA ASP A 255 1.16 -9.24 15.52
C ASP A 255 0.67 -10.56 16.17
N GLY A 256 1.15 -11.71 15.68
CA GLY A 256 0.97 -13.02 16.32
C GLY A 256 -0.16 -13.87 15.74
N LEU A 257 -0.71 -13.54 14.57
CA LEU A 257 -1.70 -14.38 13.88
C LEU A 257 -1.02 -15.62 13.28
N ASP A 258 -1.76 -16.74 13.24
CA ASP A 258 -1.33 -18.00 12.60
C ASP A 258 -1.46 -17.91 11.07
N VAL A 259 -0.50 -17.24 10.44
CA VAL A 259 -0.48 -17.04 9.00
C VAL A 259 -0.33 -18.33 8.20
N ASP A 260 0.25 -19.39 8.79
CA ASP A 260 0.35 -20.69 8.15
C ASP A 260 -1.05 -21.33 8.01
N ALA A 261 -1.91 -21.20 9.03
CA ALA A 261 -3.31 -21.59 8.93
C ALA A 261 -4.09 -20.73 7.94
N MET A 262 -3.82 -19.41 7.90
CA MET A 262 -4.47 -18.50 6.97
C MET A 262 -4.14 -18.85 5.50
N VAL A 263 -2.86 -19.10 5.19
CA VAL A 263 -2.41 -19.54 3.85
C VAL A 263 -3.10 -20.85 3.47
N ARG A 264 -3.15 -21.85 4.37
CA ARG A 264 -3.79 -23.16 4.09
C ARG A 264 -5.28 -23.07 3.79
N ARG A 265 -5.99 -22.04 4.29
CA ARG A 265 -7.44 -21.88 4.10
C ARG A 265 -7.81 -20.93 2.96
N SER A 266 -6.84 -20.22 2.38
CA SER A 266 -7.10 -19.14 1.44
C SER A 266 -7.28 -19.67 0.01
N PRO A 267 -8.43 -19.45 -0.64
CA PRO A 267 -8.62 -19.81 -2.04
C PRO A 267 -7.69 -19.06 -3.00
N LEU A 268 -7.16 -17.89 -2.58
CA LEU A 268 -6.17 -17.14 -3.37
C LEU A 268 -4.86 -17.92 -3.54
N LEU A 269 -4.57 -18.85 -2.62
CA LEU A 269 -3.33 -19.63 -2.56
C LEU A 269 -3.52 -21.07 -3.07
N ASP A 270 -4.72 -21.43 -3.54
CA ASP A 270 -5.00 -22.77 -4.06
C ASP A 270 -4.17 -23.05 -5.31
N GLY A 271 -3.31 -24.07 -5.24
CA GLY A 271 -2.43 -24.46 -6.34
C GLY A 271 -1.29 -23.48 -6.63
N VAL A 272 -1.09 -22.46 -5.79
CA VAL A 272 0.06 -21.54 -5.91
C VAL A 272 1.32 -22.26 -5.46
N ASP A 273 2.37 -22.16 -6.27
CA ASP A 273 3.69 -22.67 -5.89
C ASP A 273 4.22 -21.94 -4.65
N ALA A 274 4.61 -22.70 -3.63
CA ALA A 274 5.17 -22.15 -2.41
C ALA A 274 6.46 -21.35 -2.68
N GLU A 275 7.25 -21.73 -3.69
CA GLU A 275 8.46 -21.01 -4.07
C GLU A 275 8.13 -19.65 -4.74
N ALA A 276 6.98 -19.52 -5.41
CA ALA A 276 6.53 -18.24 -5.94
C ALA A 276 6.17 -17.24 -4.82
N VAL A 277 5.56 -17.73 -3.74
CA VAL A 277 5.32 -16.92 -2.52
C VAL A 277 6.64 -16.51 -1.88
N ASP A 278 7.60 -17.43 -1.76
CA ASP A 278 8.92 -17.15 -1.20
C ASP A 278 9.69 -16.12 -2.04
N ALA A 279 9.62 -16.21 -3.38
CA ALA A 279 10.23 -15.26 -4.30
C ALA A 279 9.66 -13.84 -4.16
N PHE A 280 8.33 -13.72 -3.99
CA PHE A 280 7.68 -12.43 -3.72
C PHE A 280 8.13 -11.82 -2.40
N LEU A 281 8.16 -12.62 -1.33
CA LEU A 281 8.64 -12.16 -0.03
C LEU A 281 10.12 -11.75 -0.08
N ALA A 282 10.94 -12.48 -0.85
CA ALA A 282 12.36 -12.21 -1.02
C ALA A 282 12.61 -10.88 -1.75
N VAL A 283 11.94 -10.64 -2.88
CA VAL A 283 12.14 -9.38 -3.63
C VAL A 283 11.66 -8.17 -2.84
N LEU A 284 10.54 -8.27 -2.12
CA LEU A 284 10.07 -7.18 -1.25
C LEU A 284 11.01 -6.97 -0.05
N THR A 285 11.63 -8.02 0.48
CA THR A 285 12.69 -7.87 1.49
C THR A 285 13.85 -7.04 0.94
N GLY A 286 14.34 -7.37 -0.27
CA GLY A 286 15.38 -6.61 -0.96
C GLY A 286 14.99 -5.15 -1.19
N TYR A 287 13.76 -4.92 -1.69
CA TYR A 287 13.20 -3.60 -1.91
C TYR A 287 13.21 -2.75 -0.63
N PHE A 288 12.67 -3.26 0.48
CA PHE A 288 12.58 -2.49 1.72
C PHE A 288 13.95 -2.26 2.38
N ILE A 289 14.88 -3.21 2.26
CA ILE A 289 16.28 -3.01 2.69
C ILE A 289 16.93 -1.89 1.88
N ALA A 290 16.85 -1.95 0.56
CA ALA A 290 17.41 -0.93 -0.32
C ALA A 290 16.80 0.45 -0.04
N ALA A 291 15.49 0.51 0.19
CA ALA A 291 14.77 1.76 0.40
C ALA A 291 15.04 2.41 1.78
N CYS A 292 15.26 1.61 2.83
CA CYS A 292 15.43 2.14 4.20
C CYS A 292 16.73 2.92 4.42
N GLU A 293 17.68 2.82 3.49
CA GLU A 293 18.97 3.54 3.50
C GLU A 293 18.97 4.80 2.62
N GLN A 294 17.92 5.02 1.83
CA GLN A 294 17.83 6.18 0.96
C GLN A 294 17.61 7.48 1.76
N PRO A 295 18.08 8.65 1.28
CA PRO A 295 17.73 9.94 1.88
C PRO A 295 16.22 10.16 1.81
N VAL A 296 15.63 10.81 2.82
CA VAL A 296 14.21 11.19 2.78
C VAL A 296 14.03 12.28 1.72
N VAL A 297 13.19 12.03 0.72
CA VAL A 297 12.88 12.97 -0.37
C VAL A 297 12.14 14.18 0.19
N PRO A 298 12.40 15.42 -0.29
CA PRO A 298 11.61 16.59 0.11
C PRO A 298 10.10 16.35 -0.08
N GLY A 299 9.30 16.66 0.95
CA GLY A 299 7.85 16.45 0.95
C GLY A 299 7.38 15.08 1.46
N SER A 300 8.30 14.13 1.68
CA SER A 300 8.04 12.86 2.38
C SER A 300 8.38 12.96 3.86
N GLN A 301 7.64 12.24 4.70
CA GLN A 301 7.78 12.33 6.16
C GLN A 301 8.89 11.42 6.69
N SER A 302 9.51 11.83 7.80
CA SER A 302 10.65 11.12 8.42
C SER A 302 10.35 9.66 8.79
N LEU A 303 9.08 9.34 9.06
CA LEU A 303 8.64 8.01 9.45
C LEU A 303 8.65 6.99 8.31
N VAL A 304 8.79 7.41 7.04
CA VAL A 304 8.86 6.49 5.90
C VAL A 304 10.03 5.49 6.03
N ARG A 305 11.17 5.91 6.58
CA ARG A 305 12.33 5.02 6.79
C ARG A 305 12.12 4.05 7.94
N ALA A 306 11.42 4.49 8.98
CA ALA A 306 10.99 3.59 10.05
C ALA A 306 10.01 2.54 9.53
N HIS A 307 9.06 2.95 8.68
CA HIS A 307 8.13 2.07 7.96
C HIS A 307 8.82 1.02 7.11
N GLN A 308 9.71 1.44 6.20
CA GLN A 308 10.44 0.51 5.35
C GLN A 308 11.31 -0.45 6.17
N ARG A 309 11.97 0.02 7.23
CA ARG A 309 12.73 -0.86 8.14
C ARG A 309 11.83 -1.85 8.87
N HIS A 310 10.64 -1.45 9.28
CA HIS A 310 9.67 -2.35 9.91
C HIS A 310 9.20 -3.44 8.92
N LEU A 311 8.85 -3.06 7.69
CA LEU A 311 8.49 -4.02 6.65
C LEU A 311 9.64 -4.95 6.29
N ALA A 312 10.86 -4.44 6.11
CA ALA A 312 12.03 -5.28 5.85
C ALA A 312 12.20 -6.37 6.91
N LYS A 313 12.02 -6.04 8.20
CA LYS A 313 12.08 -7.02 9.30
C LYS A 313 10.93 -8.03 9.25
N ALA A 314 9.71 -7.55 9.03
CA ALA A 314 8.53 -8.41 9.02
C ALA A 314 8.57 -9.42 7.86
N PHE A 315 8.91 -8.95 6.66
CA PHE A 315 9.04 -9.79 5.46
C PHE A 315 10.19 -10.80 5.63
N LEU A 316 11.35 -10.35 6.09
CA LEU A 316 12.49 -11.23 6.37
C LEU A 316 12.14 -12.29 7.43
N ALA A 317 11.45 -11.90 8.52
CA ALA A 317 11.09 -12.83 9.59
C ALA A 317 10.13 -13.92 9.10
N LEU A 318 9.10 -13.56 8.34
CA LEU A 318 8.16 -14.53 7.77
C LEU A 318 8.87 -15.48 6.80
N LEU A 319 9.72 -14.95 5.92
CA LEU A 319 10.47 -15.78 4.98
C LEU A 319 11.46 -16.70 5.69
N SER A 320 12.18 -16.21 6.70
CA SER A 320 13.07 -17.03 7.53
C SER A 320 12.32 -18.17 8.20
N HIS A 321 11.13 -17.93 8.74
CA HIS A 321 10.27 -18.98 9.31
C HIS A 321 9.93 -20.05 8.26
N ARG A 322 9.50 -19.62 7.06
CA ARG A 322 9.11 -20.52 5.96
C ARG A 322 10.27 -21.37 5.44
N ARG A 323 11.49 -20.82 5.42
CA ARG A 323 12.71 -21.50 4.95
C ARG A 323 13.50 -22.22 6.06
N GLY A 324 13.12 -22.03 7.32
CA GLY A 324 13.87 -22.57 8.46
C GLY A 324 15.24 -21.93 8.64
N TRP A 325 15.40 -20.66 8.26
CA TRP A 325 16.63 -19.91 8.49
C TRP A 325 16.74 -19.50 9.95
N SER A 326 17.91 -19.77 10.56
CA SER A 326 18.27 -19.39 11.93
C SER A 326 19.03 -18.07 11.98
#